data_AF-A0A6G0JKR1-F1
#
_entry.id   AF-A0A6G0JKR1-F1
#
_cell.length_a   1.000
_cell.length_b   1.000
_cell.length_c   1.000
_cell.angle_alpha   90.00
_cell.angle_beta   90.00
_cell.angle_gamma   90.00
#
_symmetry.space_group_name_H-M   'P 1'
#
loop_
_entity.id
_entity.type
_entity.pdbx_description
1 polymer ?
#
loop_
_entity_poly.entity_id
_entity_poly.type
_entity_poly.pdbx_seq_one_letter_code
_entity_poly.pdbx_strand_id
1 'polypeptide(L)'
;MYDPLQYPLLLPHGDLGWTFTDEYADNIERRSKREMSLREHVAYRLFQKVDDESALHQGGRLFQQYCVDQRAKCEQEQLRWIASHQAELRADQYRGVQDALLNEATTVLNEGEGLLTEYDRETGTLQHPDGDQRRPDHFLNQIGKRIVLPSTHSGSPRAMYKSYQDSMAIVREYGKPDVFVTMTCNPTWEEIEEKIPEPNQSAQDRPDIVARVWQQKLAELLKDLDEGVLGRIMARIYVVEFQKRGLPHAHILVILADEDKPRRREIIDKLVSAELPDAELNPQPYETILTSMMHGPCGAANPNSPCMKDGKCTKGYPKPLVEVTQGNVNGFPVYRRRRRPPGVLKFKGREYDNATINQWVVPYNPYLSQKYN
;
A
#
# COMPACT_ATOMS: atom_id res chain seq x y z
N MET A 1 -10.45 -22.26 16.38
CA MET A 1 -10.36 -21.42 17.59
C MET A 1 -11.71 -20.74 17.74
N TYR A 2 -12.42 -20.98 18.83
CA TYR A 2 -13.79 -20.51 19.04
C TYR A 2 -13.81 -18.99 19.20
N ASP A 3 -14.18 -18.25 18.15
CA ASP A 3 -14.26 -16.78 18.19
C ASP A 3 -15.09 -16.24 19.36
N PRO A 4 -16.25 -16.82 19.72
CA PRO A 4 -17.04 -16.34 20.86
C PRO A 4 -16.35 -16.47 22.22
N LEU A 5 -15.45 -17.45 22.38
CA LEU A 5 -14.70 -17.62 23.64
C LEU A 5 -13.57 -16.60 23.76
N GLN A 6 -12.98 -16.21 22.62
CA GLN A 6 -11.88 -15.26 22.59
C GLN A 6 -12.38 -13.80 22.59
N TYR A 7 -13.53 -13.56 21.95
CA TYR A 7 -14.13 -12.24 21.77
C TYR A 7 -15.57 -12.18 22.31
N PRO A 8 -15.82 -12.53 23.59
CA PRO A 8 -17.19 -12.57 24.14
C PRO A 8 -17.88 -11.21 24.11
N LEU A 9 -17.13 -10.11 24.20
CA LEU A 9 -17.66 -8.75 24.10
C LEU A 9 -18.06 -8.36 22.67
N LEU A 10 -17.42 -8.92 21.64
CA LEU A 10 -17.79 -8.67 20.24
C LEU A 10 -18.89 -9.62 19.76
N LEU A 11 -19.06 -10.75 20.44
CA LEU A 11 -20.01 -11.82 20.10
C LEU A 11 -20.90 -12.15 21.31
N PRO A 12 -21.70 -11.19 21.80
CA PRO A 12 -22.45 -11.32 23.06
C PRO A 12 -23.53 -12.40 23.02
N HIS A 13 -24.02 -12.76 21.83
CA HIS A 13 -25.02 -13.80 21.64
C HIS A 13 -24.43 -15.20 21.46
N GLY A 14 -23.11 -15.34 21.45
CA GLY A 14 -22.44 -16.63 21.36
C GLY A 14 -22.59 -17.32 20.00
N ASP A 15 -22.72 -16.55 18.91
CA ASP A 15 -22.89 -17.09 17.56
C ASP A 15 -21.86 -18.20 17.24
N LEU A 16 -22.30 -19.24 16.55
CA LEU A 16 -21.39 -20.23 16.02
C LEU A 16 -20.41 -19.55 15.05
N GLY A 17 -19.11 -19.70 15.33
CA GLY A 17 -18.05 -19.26 14.43
C GLY A 17 -18.00 -20.14 13.18
N TRP A 18 -17.12 -19.79 12.23
CA TRP A 18 -16.98 -20.56 11.00
C TRP A 18 -16.50 -22.01 11.23
N THR A 19 -17.08 -22.94 10.48
CA THR A 19 -16.60 -24.32 10.38
C THR A 19 -16.45 -24.77 8.92
N PHE A 20 -15.66 -25.82 8.68
CA PHE A 20 -15.41 -26.35 7.33
C PHE A 20 -16.64 -26.99 6.66
N THR A 21 -17.72 -27.18 7.42
CA THR A 21 -19.02 -27.69 6.94
C THR A 21 -20.03 -26.58 6.66
N ASP A 22 -19.66 -25.31 6.87
CA ASP A 22 -20.58 -24.20 6.64
C ASP A 22 -20.83 -24.02 5.15
N GLU A 23 -22.08 -24.15 4.73
CA GLU A 23 -22.52 -23.94 3.36
C GLU A 23 -23.14 -22.55 3.16
N TYR A 24 -23.18 -22.06 1.91
CA TYR A 24 -23.94 -20.86 1.60
C TYR A 24 -25.43 -21.08 1.86
N ALA A 25 -26.12 -20.01 2.25
CA ALA A 25 -27.57 -20.01 2.38
C ALA A 25 -28.26 -20.35 1.05
N ASP A 26 -29.50 -20.85 1.15
CA ASP A 26 -30.39 -21.12 0.01
C ASP A 26 -29.84 -22.12 -1.03
N ASN A 27 -28.93 -23.01 -0.62
CA ASN A 27 -28.25 -23.97 -1.51
C ASN A 27 -27.53 -23.30 -2.69
N ILE A 28 -27.06 -22.06 -2.51
CA ILE A 28 -26.33 -21.34 -3.55
C ILE A 28 -24.96 -22.00 -3.76
N GLU A 29 -24.64 -22.28 -5.02
CA GLU A 29 -23.30 -22.73 -5.40
C GLU A 29 -22.47 -21.54 -5.90
N ARG A 30 -21.32 -21.30 -5.27
CA ARG A 30 -20.33 -20.32 -5.74
C ARG A 30 -19.05 -21.04 -6.15
N ARG A 31 -18.57 -20.75 -7.36
CA ARG A 31 -17.35 -21.37 -7.92
C ARG A 31 -17.39 -22.90 -7.86
N SER A 32 -18.58 -23.47 -8.15
CA SER A 32 -18.83 -24.91 -8.11
C SER A 32 -18.64 -25.56 -6.74
N LYS A 33 -18.78 -24.78 -5.65
CA LYS A 33 -18.75 -25.26 -4.26
C LYS A 33 -19.98 -24.77 -3.51
N ARG A 34 -20.46 -25.60 -2.58
CA ARG A 34 -21.52 -25.24 -1.62
C ARG A 34 -20.94 -24.73 -0.32
N GLU A 35 -19.74 -25.19 0.02
CA GLU A 35 -19.04 -24.80 1.22
C GLU A 35 -18.45 -23.39 1.08
N MET A 36 -18.66 -22.58 2.10
CA MET A 36 -18.13 -21.23 2.22
C MET A 36 -16.73 -21.27 2.82
N SER A 37 -15.76 -20.58 2.21
CA SER A 37 -14.41 -20.47 2.77
C SER A 37 -14.38 -19.59 4.02
N LEU A 38 -13.40 -19.83 4.91
CA LEU A 38 -13.19 -18.98 6.09
C LEU A 38 -13.05 -17.51 5.71
N ARG A 39 -12.33 -17.22 4.61
CA ARG A 39 -12.15 -15.86 4.11
C ARG A 39 -13.47 -15.19 3.73
N GLU A 40 -14.40 -15.93 3.13
CA GLU A 40 -15.72 -15.41 2.77
C GLU A 40 -16.59 -15.19 4.00
N HIS A 41 -16.56 -16.11 4.98
CA HIS A 41 -17.24 -15.92 6.25
C HIS A 41 -16.73 -14.68 6.99
N VAL A 42 -15.41 -14.51 7.10
CA VAL A 42 -14.78 -13.34 7.72
C VAL A 42 -15.15 -12.07 6.97
N ALA A 43 -15.10 -12.07 5.63
CA ALA A 43 -15.47 -10.92 4.82
C ALA A 43 -16.94 -10.54 5.03
N TYR A 44 -17.84 -11.52 5.12
CA TYR A 44 -19.25 -11.32 5.45
C TYR A 44 -19.43 -10.69 6.83
N ARG A 45 -18.71 -11.16 7.86
CA ARG A 45 -18.79 -10.59 9.21
C ARG A 45 -18.22 -9.17 9.31
N LEU A 46 -17.12 -8.88 8.61
CA LEU A 46 -16.52 -7.55 8.52
C LEU A 46 -17.32 -6.59 7.63
N PHE A 47 -18.36 -7.08 6.95
CA PHE A 47 -19.24 -6.23 6.17
C PHE A 47 -20.36 -5.68 7.06
N GLN A 48 -20.23 -4.42 7.47
CA GLN A 48 -21.30 -3.71 8.14
C GLN A 48 -22.55 -3.62 7.23
N LYS A 49 -23.67 -4.14 7.72
CA LYS A 49 -24.96 -4.08 7.01
C LYS A 49 -25.72 -2.82 7.41
N VAL A 50 -26.70 -2.43 6.59
CA VAL A 50 -27.60 -1.32 6.90
C VAL A 50 -28.41 -1.69 8.15
N ASP A 51 -28.51 -0.76 9.10
CA ASP A 51 -29.18 -0.93 10.41
C ASP A 51 -28.57 -1.99 11.34
N ASP A 52 -27.33 -2.41 11.07
CA ASP A 52 -26.60 -3.35 11.92
C ASP A 52 -25.88 -2.60 13.06
N GLU A 53 -26.45 -2.64 14.26
CA GLU A 53 -25.81 -2.20 15.52
C GLU A 53 -24.72 -3.21 15.97
N SER A 54 -23.83 -3.54 15.05
CA SER A 54 -22.83 -4.58 15.21
C SER A 54 -21.85 -4.23 16.34
N ALA A 55 -21.94 -4.95 17.46
CA ALA A 55 -20.97 -4.85 18.57
C ALA A 55 -19.52 -5.03 18.10
N LEU A 56 -19.33 -5.78 17.00
CA LEU A 56 -18.04 -5.97 16.35
C LEU A 56 -17.42 -4.63 15.93
N HIS A 57 -18.16 -3.78 15.21
CA HIS A 57 -17.65 -2.51 14.66
C HIS A 57 -17.58 -1.40 15.71
N GLN A 58 -18.28 -1.57 16.84
CA GLN A 58 -18.19 -0.68 18.00
C GLN A 58 -16.99 -1.00 18.91
N GLY A 59 -16.33 -2.15 18.72
CA GLY A 59 -15.27 -2.65 19.59
C GLY A 59 -13.92 -1.91 19.55
N GLY A 60 -13.75 -0.92 18.67
CA GLY A 60 -12.54 -0.08 18.57
C GLY A 60 -11.24 -0.88 18.51
N ARG A 61 -10.35 -0.75 19.51
CA ARG A 61 -9.10 -1.54 19.55
C ARG A 61 -9.34 -3.06 19.55
N LEU A 62 -10.42 -3.53 20.19
CA LEU A 62 -10.77 -4.96 20.19
C LEU A 62 -11.20 -5.43 18.80
N PHE A 63 -11.87 -4.55 18.03
CA PHE A 63 -12.17 -4.79 16.62
C PHE A 63 -10.90 -4.90 15.76
N GLN A 64 -9.91 -4.03 15.98
CA GLN A 64 -8.63 -4.12 15.27
C GLN A 64 -7.93 -5.46 15.54
N GLN A 65 -7.90 -5.90 16.80
CA GLN A 65 -7.33 -7.19 17.17
C GLN A 65 -8.08 -8.33 16.48
N TYR A 66 -9.42 -8.29 16.50
CA TYR A 66 -10.24 -9.27 15.78
C TYR A 66 -9.88 -9.32 14.29
N CYS A 67 -9.74 -8.18 13.62
CA CYS A 67 -9.38 -8.12 12.19
C CYS A 67 -8.02 -8.79 11.91
N VAL A 68 -7.02 -8.53 12.75
CA VAL A 68 -5.68 -9.14 12.63
C VAL A 68 -5.75 -10.64 12.85
N ASP A 69 -6.47 -11.10 13.87
CA ASP A 69 -6.61 -12.51 14.17
C ASP A 69 -7.36 -13.26 13.06
N GLN A 70 -8.46 -12.70 12.54
CA GLN A 70 -9.17 -13.31 11.42
C GLN A 70 -8.30 -13.38 10.16
N ARG A 71 -7.50 -12.33 9.90
CA ARG A 71 -6.55 -12.33 8.80
C ARG A 71 -5.49 -13.41 8.98
N ALA A 72 -4.91 -13.55 10.17
CA ALA A 72 -3.92 -14.58 10.47
C ALA A 72 -4.51 -16.00 10.30
N LYS A 73 -5.77 -16.22 10.68
CA LYS A 73 -6.46 -17.50 10.45
C LYS A 73 -6.62 -17.80 8.95
N CYS A 74 -7.06 -16.82 8.17
CA CYS A 74 -7.17 -16.96 6.71
C CYS A 74 -5.81 -17.27 6.06
N GLU A 75 -4.75 -16.57 6.47
CA GLU A 75 -3.39 -16.82 5.97
C GLU A 75 -2.89 -18.21 6.37
N GLN A 76 -3.13 -18.64 7.61
CA GLN A 76 -2.76 -19.96 8.07
C GLN A 76 -3.44 -21.08 7.28
N GLU A 77 -4.73 -20.92 6.94
CA GLU A 77 -5.46 -21.84 6.07
C GLU A 77 -4.83 -21.89 4.66
N GLN A 78 -4.55 -20.72 4.07
CA GLN A 78 -3.89 -20.64 2.78
C GLN A 78 -2.51 -21.31 2.79
N LEU A 79 -1.72 -21.10 3.84
CA LEU A 79 -0.40 -21.72 4.01
C LEU A 79 -0.50 -23.23 4.17
N ARG A 80 -1.53 -23.75 4.86
CA ARG A 80 -1.78 -25.19 4.95
C ARG A 80 -2.10 -25.79 3.58
N TRP A 81 -2.93 -25.11 2.80
CA TRP A 81 -3.24 -25.53 1.43
C TRP A 81 -1.96 -25.55 0.57
N ILE A 82 -1.14 -24.49 0.64
CA ILE A 82 0.15 -24.43 -0.06
C ILE A 82 1.07 -25.58 0.37
N ALA A 83 1.12 -25.90 1.67
CA ALA A 83 1.95 -26.97 2.20
C ALA A 83 1.54 -28.35 1.69
N SER A 84 0.23 -28.60 1.52
CA SER A 84 -0.30 -29.88 1.02
C SER A 84 -0.30 -30.01 -0.50
N HIS A 85 -0.28 -28.90 -1.26
CA HIS A 85 -0.36 -28.90 -2.73
C HIS A 85 0.99 -28.57 -3.41
N GLN A 86 2.11 -28.88 -2.76
CA GLN A 86 3.45 -28.57 -3.28
C GLN A 86 3.77 -29.18 -4.65
N ALA A 87 3.21 -30.35 -4.99
CA ALA A 87 3.45 -31.00 -6.28
C ALA A 87 2.88 -30.16 -7.43
N GLU A 88 1.64 -29.69 -7.29
CA GLU A 88 0.97 -28.82 -8.26
C GLU A 88 1.69 -27.47 -8.39
N LEU A 89 2.04 -26.83 -7.27
CA LEU A 89 2.74 -25.55 -7.26
C LEU A 89 4.17 -25.64 -7.79
N ARG A 90 4.78 -26.83 -7.78
CA ARG A 90 6.06 -27.09 -8.43
C ARG A 90 5.89 -27.36 -9.93
N ALA A 91 4.81 -28.00 -10.35
CA ALA A 91 4.52 -28.20 -11.77
C ALA A 91 4.39 -26.86 -12.53
N ASP A 92 3.82 -25.83 -11.90
CA ASP A 92 3.77 -24.47 -12.45
C ASP A 92 5.13 -23.87 -12.79
N GLN A 93 6.21 -24.32 -12.15
CA GLN A 93 7.57 -23.82 -12.44
C GLN A 93 8.06 -24.27 -13.82
N TYR A 94 7.64 -25.45 -14.27
CA TYR A 94 8.03 -25.94 -15.59
C TYR A 94 7.39 -25.13 -16.72
N ARG A 95 6.23 -24.51 -16.49
CA ARG A 95 5.62 -23.58 -17.45
C ARG A 95 6.50 -22.33 -17.66
N GLY A 96 7.04 -21.76 -16.59
CA GLY A 96 7.95 -20.60 -16.69
C GLY A 96 9.27 -20.93 -17.42
N VAL A 97 9.82 -22.13 -17.21
CA VAL A 97 11.00 -22.60 -17.95
C VAL A 97 10.66 -22.85 -19.42
N GLN A 98 9.50 -23.45 -19.70
CA GLN A 98 9.01 -23.66 -21.06
C GLN A 98 8.79 -22.33 -21.79
N ASP A 99 8.18 -21.33 -21.15
CA ASP A 99 7.97 -19.99 -21.71
C ASP A 99 9.30 -19.26 -21.93
N ALA A 100 10.27 -19.40 -21.03
CA ALA A 100 11.61 -18.84 -21.20
C ALA A 100 12.39 -19.49 -22.36
N LEU A 101 12.26 -20.81 -22.50
CA LEU A 101 12.86 -21.59 -23.59
C LEU A 101 12.23 -21.23 -24.95
N LEU A 102 10.93 -20.93 -24.98
CA LEU A 102 10.22 -20.54 -26.21
C LEU A 102 10.48 -19.09 -26.64
N ASN A 103 10.97 -18.23 -25.74
CA ASN A 103 11.18 -16.79 -25.97
C ASN A 103 12.67 -16.39 -26.07
N GLU A 104 13.56 -17.30 -26.47
CA GLU A 104 15.01 -17.07 -26.44
C GLU A 104 15.48 -15.84 -27.25
N ALA A 105 15.73 -14.75 -26.53
CA ALA A 105 16.98 -14.00 -26.56
C ALA A 105 17.18 -13.24 -25.23
N THR A 106 17.79 -13.86 -24.21
CA THR A 106 19.01 -13.37 -23.51
C THR A 106 19.33 -14.12 -22.22
N THR A 107 20.61 -14.50 -22.12
CA THR A 107 21.47 -14.70 -20.93
C THR A 107 20.79 -14.97 -19.58
N VAL A 108 20.91 -16.22 -19.16
CA VAL A 108 20.65 -16.72 -17.82
C VAL A 108 21.54 -15.97 -16.81
N LEU A 109 20.93 -15.17 -15.93
CA LEU A 109 21.61 -14.67 -14.74
C LEU A 109 21.58 -15.77 -13.68
N ASN A 110 22.77 -16.13 -13.21
CA ASN A 110 23.03 -17.18 -12.23
C ASN A 110 22.31 -16.84 -10.91
N GLU A 111 21.23 -17.55 -10.59
CA GLU A 111 20.60 -17.48 -9.27
C GLU A 111 21.50 -18.17 -8.24
N GLY A 112 21.80 -17.45 -7.16
CA GLY A 112 22.71 -17.86 -6.10
C GLY A 112 22.35 -19.21 -5.47
N GLU A 113 23.41 -19.91 -5.10
CA GLU A 113 23.42 -21.26 -4.53
C GLU A 113 22.46 -21.43 -3.34
N GLY A 114 21.37 -22.16 -3.58
CA GLY A 114 20.59 -22.81 -2.53
C GLY A 114 20.89 -24.31 -2.55
N LEU A 115 21.93 -24.71 -1.83
CA LEU A 115 22.45 -26.09 -1.70
C LEU A 115 21.34 -27.15 -1.52
N LEU A 116 21.51 -28.24 -2.28
CA LEU A 116 20.83 -29.53 -2.19
C LEU A 116 21.27 -30.25 -0.92
N THR A 117 20.33 -30.81 -0.14
CA THR A 117 20.66 -31.85 0.83
C THR A 117 20.13 -33.21 0.37
N GLU A 118 21.12 -34.06 0.12
CA GLU A 118 21.26 -35.53 0.16
C GLU A 118 20.05 -36.45 -0.07
N TYR A 119 20.16 -37.20 -1.16
CA TYR A 119 19.35 -38.34 -1.59
C TYR A 119 20.23 -39.60 -1.50
N ASP A 120 19.84 -40.58 -0.70
CA ASP A 120 20.52 -41.89 -0.65
C ASP A 120 20.15 -42.70 -1.91
N ARG A 121 21.17 -43.07 -2.68
CA ARG A 121 21.05 -43.63 -4.02
C ARG A 121 20.90 -45.14 -4.07
N GLU A 122 21.02 -45.87 -2.96
CA GLU A 122 20.98 -47.34 -3.01
C GLU A 122 19.59 -47.94 -2.76
N THR A 123 18.70 -47.28 -2.01
CA THR A 123 17.41 -47.88 -1.59
C THR A 123 16.17 -47.07 -1.95
N GLY A 124 16.33 -45.83 -2.42
CA GLY A 124 15.23 -45.03 -2.97
C GLY A 124 14.07 -44.72 -2.02
N THR A 125 14.22 -44.85 -0.70
CA THR A 125 13.16 -44.56 0.28
C THR A 125 13.68 -43.86 1.55
N LEU A 126 12.85 -42.97 2.11
CA LEU A 126 13.08 -42.32 3.40
C LEU A 126 12.50 -43.21 4.52
N GLN A 127 13.35 -43.73 5.41
CA GLN A 127 12.90 -44.46 6.61
C GLN A 127 13.15 -43.64 7.89
N HIS A 128 12.11 -43.52 8.73
CA HIS A 128 12.20 -42.95 10.09
C HIS A 128 12.03 -44.08 11.12
N PRO A 129 12.70 -44.04 12.29
CA PRO A 129 12.78 -45.15 13.26
C PRO A 129 11.47 -45.68 13.89
N ASP A 130 10.34 -45.00 13.73
CA ASP A 130 9.10 -45.35 14.41
C ASP A 130 8.01 -45.61 13.37
N GLY A 131 7.54 -46.85 13.34
CA GLY A 131 6.62 -47.40 12.34
C GLY A 131 5.35 -46.58 12.06
N ASP A 132 4.80 -46.89 10.89
CA ASP A 132 3.78 -46.20 10.12
C ASP A 132 2.39 -46.09 10.80
N GLN A 133 2.29 -45.23 11.82
CA GLN A 133 1.00 -44.86 12.44
C GLN A 133 0.90 -43.36 12.73
N ARG A 134 1.31 -42.50 11.79
CA ARG A 134 1.07 -41.05 11.90
C ARG A 134 0.05 -40.61 10.87
N ARG A 135 -1.00 -39.92 11.33
CA ARG A 135 -1.94 -39.19 10.48
C ARG A 135 -1.14 -38.36 9.44
N PRO A 136 -1.35 -38.55 8.13
CA PRO A 136 -0.51 -37.93 7.09
C PRO A 136 -0.59 -36.39 7.08
N ASP A 137 -1.65 -35.83 7.64
CA ASP A 137 -1.94 -34.41 7.80
C ASP A 137 -1.40 -33.78 9.11
N HIS A 138 -0.70 -34.55 9.96
CA HIS A 138 -0.22 -34.03 11.25
C HIS A 138 0.91 -32.99 11.07
N PHE A 139 0.76 -31.81 11.69
CA PHE A 139 1.68 -30.67 11.55
C PHE A 139 3.15 -31.02 11.89
N LEU A 140 3.39 -31.94 12.83
CA LEU A 140 4.73 -32.42 13.18
C LEU A 140 5.45 -33.11 11.99
N ASN A 141 4.72 -33.69 11.04
CA ASN A 141 5.28 -34.31 9.83
C ASN A 141 5.71 -33.28 8.77
N GLN A 142 5.43 -31.99 9.00
CA GLN A 142 5.81 -30.87 8.13
C GLN A 142 7.00 -30.07 8.69
N ILE A 143 7.43 -30.35 9.93
CA ILE A 143 8.57 -29.67 10.55
C ILE A 143 9.85 -30.03 9.79
N GLY A 144 10.62 -29.00 9.40
CA GLY A 144 11.86 -29.14 8.63
C GLY A 144 11.67 -29.35 7.12
N LYS A 145 10.45 -29.46 6.61
CA LYS A 145 10.20 -29.57 5.16
C LYS A 145 10.22 -28.20 4.49
N ARG A 146 10.98 -28.08 3.39
CA ARG A 146 11.03 -26.87 2.57
C ARG A 146 9.73 -26.68 1.79
N ILE A 147 8.90 -25.74 2.23
CA ILE A 147 7.68 -25.32 1.54
C ILE A 147 8.02 -24.15 0.61
N VAL A 148 7.60 -24.26 -0.64
CA VAL A 148 7.77 -23.22 -1.64
C VAL A 148 6.48 -22.43 -1.77
N LEU A 149 6.55 -21.13 -1.50
CA LEU A 149 5.42 -20.22 -1.69
C LEU A 149 5.28 -19.85 -3.18
N PRO A 150 4.07 -19.93 -3.77
CA PRO A 150 3.85 -19.54 -5.15
C PRO A 150 3.83 -18.02 -5.33
N SER A 151 4.01 -17.54 -6.57
CA SER A 151 3.94 -16.10 -6.89
C SER A 151 2.54 -15.49 -6.68
N THR A 152 1.50 -16.33 -6.55
CA THR A 152 0.13 -15.92 -6.21
C THR A 152 -0.03 -15.62 -4.71
N HIS A 153 0.92 -16.01 -3.87
CA HIS A 153 0.93 -15.65 -2.46
C HIS A 153 1.60 -14.29 -2.27
N SER A 154 0.80 -13.28 -1.95
CA SER A 154 1.25 -11.90 -1.72
C SER A 154 2.37 -11.84 -0.68
N GLY A 155 3.42 -11.07 -0.95
CA GLY A 155 4.57 -10.93 -0.05
C GLY A 155 5.56 -12.09 -0.08
N SER A 156 5.29 -13.19 -0.82
CA SER A 156 6.31 -14.22 -1.03
C SER A 156 7.49 -13.70 -1.85
N PRO A 157 8.71 -14.26 -1.69
CA PRO A 157 9.86 -13.89 -2.52
C PRO A 157 9.58 -13.97 -4.02
N ARG A 158 8.79 -14.96 -4.45
CA ARG A 158 8.39 -15.13 -5.86
C ARG A 158 7.41 -14.08 -6.33
N ALA A 159 6.44 -13.70 -5.50
CA ALA A 159 5.52 -12.61 -5.83
C ALA A 159 6.29 -11.31 -5.99
N MET A 160 7.22 -11.01 -5.08
CA MET A 160 8.08 -9.82 -5.16
C MET A 160 8.96 -9.83 -6.41
N TYR A 161 9.59 -10.97 -6.72
CA TYR A 161 10.44 -11.10 -7.89
C TYR A 161 9.64 -10.96 -9.20
N LYS A 162 8.45 -11.57 -9.28
CA LYS A 162 7.55 -11.40 -10.42
C LYS A 162 7.16 -9.93 -10.61
N SER A 163 6.70 -9.25 -9.56
CA SER A 163 6.34 -7.83 -9.63
C SER A 163 7.51 -6.94 -10.06
N TYR A 164 8.72 -7.27 -9.61
CA TYR A 164 9.94 -6.59 -10.07
C TYR A 164 10.20 -6.83 -11.56
N GLN A 165 10.14 -8.08 -12.03
CA GLN A 165 10.33 -8.40 -13.45
C GLN A 165 9.28 -7.73 -14.34
N ASP A 166 8.01 -7.77 -13.95
CA ASP A 166 6.92 -7.09 -14.67
C ASP A 166 7.19 -5.58 -14.76
N SER A 167 7.63 -4.97 -13.65
CA SER A 167 7.99 -3.55 -13.61
C SER A 167 9.18 -3.23 -14.51
N MET A 168 10.21 -4.08 -14.52
CA MET A 168 11.39 -3.90 -15.37
C MET A 168 11.07 -4.10 -16.85
N ALA A 169 10.16 -5.00 -17.20
CA ALA A 169 9.68 -5.18 -18.56
C ALA A 169 8.95 -3.92 -19.06
N ILE A 170 8.08 -3.33 -18.23
CA ILE A 170 7.41 -2.05 -18.53
C ILE A 170 8.44 -0.94 -18.73
N VAL A 171 9.43 -0.82 -17.84
CA VAL A 171 10.48 0.21 -17.95
C VAL A 171 11.36 0.00 -19.18
N ARG A 172 11.61 -1.25 -19.57
CA ARG A 172 12.36 -1.58 -20.80
C ARG A 172 11.61 -1.14 -22.05
N GLU A 173 10.29 -1.33 -22.08
CA GLU A 173 9.45 -0.98 -23.23
C GLU A 173 9.20 0.53 -23.33
N TYR A 174 8.77 1.16 -22.23
CA TYR A 174 8.31 2.55 -22.24
C TYR A 174 9.34 3.57 -21.73
N GLY A 175 10.46 3.10 -21.18
CA GLY A 175 11.50 3.92 -20.58
C GLY A 175 11.32 4.16 -19.08
N LYS A 176 12.20 4.97 -18.51
CA LYS A 176 12.17 5.30 -17.07
C LYS A 176 10.92 6.13 -16.70
N PRO A 177 10.41 6.03 -15.46
CA PRO A 177 9.35 6.89 -14.96
C PRO A 177 9.70 8.39 -15.03
N ASP A 178 8.70 9.20 -15.35
CA ASP A 178 8.80 10.66 -15.48
C ASP A 178 8.24 11.38 -14.25
N VAL A 179 7.17 10.83 -13.65
CA VAL A 179 6.50 11.41 -12.48
C VAL A 179 6.35 10.37 -11.37
N PHE A 180 6.60 10.79 -10.14
CA PHE A 180 6.37 9.99 -8.93
C PHE A 180 5.27 10.64 -8.11
N VAL A 181 4.12 9.97 -8.00
CA VAL A 181 2.97 10.42 -7.21
C VAL A 181 2.91 9.60 -5.93
N THR A 182 2.71 10.28 -4.81
CA THR A 182 2.43 9.64 -3.53
C THR A 182 1.08 10.10 -3.03
N MET A 183 0.18 9.15 -2.77
CA MET A 183 -1.11 9.39 -2.14
C MET A 183 -1.08 8.82 -0.73
N THR A 184 -1.30 9.65 0.27
CA THR A 184 -1.38 9.24 1.67
C THR A 184 -2.81 9.44 2.15
N CYS A 185 -3.37 8.47 2.87
CA CYS A 185 -4.69 8.62 3.46
C CYS A 185 -4.73 9.82 4.42
N ASN A 186 -5.75 10.66 4.29
CA ASN A 186 -6.08 11.67 5.29
C ASN A 186 -7.21 11.13 6.18
N PRO A 187 -6.99 10.92 7.49
CA PRO A 187 -8.03 10.44 8.38
C PRO A 187 -9.15 11.47 8.64
N THR A 188 -8.94 12.74 8.26
CA THR A 188 -9.92 13.83 8.43
C THR A 188 -10.71 14.11 7.13
N TRP A 189 -10.73 13.17 6.18
CA TRP A 189 -11.61 13.30 5.03
C TRP A 189 -13.06 13.26 5.49
N GLU A 190 -13.90 14.13 4.92
CA GLU A 190 -15.33 14.23 5.23
C GLU A 190 -16.02 12.87 5.16
N GLU A 191 -15.72 12.05 4.15
CA GLU A 191 -16.36 10.73 4.01
C GLU A 191 -15.98 9.74 5.13
N ILE A 192 -14.84 9.96 5.81
CA ILE A 192 -14.46 9.19 6.99
C ILE A 192 -15.18 9.74 8.22
N GLU A 193 -15.15 11.06 8.42
CA GLU A 193 -15.75 11.72 9.58
C GLU A 193 -17.28 11.52 9.61
N GLU A 194 -17.96 11.64 8.47
CA GLU A 194 -19.40 11.38 8.34
C GLU A 194 -19.79 9.94 8.69
N LYS A 195 -18.89 8.97 8.44
CA LYS A 195 -19.13 7.54 8.72
C LYS A 195 -18.69 7.12 10.11
N ILE A 196 -18.08 8.02 10.87
CA ILE A 196 -17.73 7.85 12.28
C ILE A 196 -18.41 8.98 13.08
N PRO A 197 -19.76 8.99 13.13
CA PRO A 197 -20.50 10.09 13.77
C PRO A 197 -20.36 10.08 15.30
N GLU A 198 -20.03 8.93 15.88
CA GLU A 198 -19.99 8.76 17.33
C GLU A 198 -18.74 9.42 17.93
N PRO A 199 -18.89 10.30 18.94
CA PRO A 199 -17.78 11.08 19.50
C PRO A 199 -16.73 10.24 20.25
N ASN A 200 -17.02 8.96 20.50
CA ASN A 200 -16.13 8.02 21.17
C ASN A 200 -15.30 7.14 20.21
N GLN A 201 -15.50 7.27 18.89
CA GLN A 201 -14.70 6.57 17.88
C GLN A 201 -13.85 7.55 17.08
N SER A 202 -12.66 7.09 16.68
CA SER A 202 -11.79 7.82 15.77
C SER A 202 -11.53 7.01 14.49
N ALA A 203 -10.94 7.63 13.47
CA ALA A 203 -10.48 6.93 12.28
C ALA A 203 -9.59 5.71 12.58
N GLN A 204 -8.84 5.73 13.68
CA GLN A 204 -8.01 4.60 14.09
C GLN A 204 -8.86 3.40 14.54
N ASP A 205 -10.02 3.65 15.13
CA ASP A 205 -10.94 2.63 15.64
C ASP A 205 -11.75 1.95 14.53
N ARG A 206 -11.87 2.61 13.37
CA ARG A 206 -12.58 2.14 12.17
C ARG A 206 -11.68 2.00 10.94
N PRO A 207 -10.66 1.11 10.99
CA PRO A 207 -9.74 0.90 9.87
C PRO A 207 -10.45 0.38 8.61
N ASP A 208 -11.61 -0.26 8.75
CA ASP A 208 -12.46 -0.71 7.66
C ASP A 208 -13.01 0.46 6.84
N ILE A 209 -13.48 1.53 7.49
CA ILE A 209 -13.95 2.76 6.82
C ILE A 209 -12.76 3.45 6.14
N VAL A 210 -11.67 3.65 6.88
CA VAL A 210 -10.45 4.30 6.38
C VAL A 210 -9.95 3.61 5.11
N ALA A 211 -9.84 2.28 5.13
CA ALA A 211 -9.38 1.51 3.97
C ALA A 211 -10.34 1.61 2.79
N ARG A 212 -11.66 1.57 3.02
CA ARG A 212 -12.69 1.66 1.96
C ARG A 212 -12.73 3.04 1.31
N VAL A 213 -12.70 4.11 2.09
CA VAL A 213 -12.67 5.49 1.56
C VAL A 213 -11.38 5.71 0.78
N TRP A 214 -10.24 5.31 1.34
CA TRP A 214 -8.96 5.43 0.66
C TRP A 214 -8.91 4.64 -0.64
N GLN A 215 -9.42 3.41 -0.67
CA GLN A 215 -9.47 2.60 -1.88
C GLN A 215 -10.32 3.24 -2.99
N GLN A 216 -11.46 3.85 -2.62
CA GLN A 216 -12.30 4.59 -3.57
C GLN A 216 -11.58 5.81 -4.13
N LYS A 217 -10.94 6.61 -3.27
CA LYS A 217 -10.16 7.78 -3.72
C LYS A 217 -8.94 7.36 -4.54
N LEU A 218 -8.28 6.24 -4.24
CA LEU A 218 -7.20 5.71 -5.08
C LEU A 218 -7.73 5.31 -6.46
N ALA A 219 -8.88 4.63 -6.54
CA ALA A 219 -9.48 4.26 -7.81
C ALA A 219 -9.80 5.50 -8.67
N GLU A 220 -10.36 6.54 -8.05
CA GLU A 220 -10.63 7.82 -8.71
C GLU A 220 -9.32 8.52 -9.13
N LEU A 221 -8.27 8.49 -8.30
CA LEU A 221 -6.95 9.04 -8.67
C LEU A 221 -6.37 8.32 -9.88
N LEU A 222 -6.44 7.00 -9.92
CA LEU A 222 -5.95 6.22 -11.06
C LEU A 222 -6.74 6.55 -12.33
N LYS A 223 -8.05 6.77 -12.21
CA LYS A 223 -8.90 7.19 -13.33
C LYS A 223 -8.52 8.58 -13.83
N ASP A 224 -8.35 9.56 -12.95
CA ASP A 224 -7.88 10.91 -13.31
C ASP A 224 -6.53 10.90 -14.03
N LEU A 225 -5.63 10.04 -13.56
CA LEU A 225 -4.34 9.83 -14.19
C LEU A 225 -4.51 9.28 -15.62
N ASP A 226 -5.36 8.26 -15.79
CA ASP A 226 -5.67 7.68 -17.10
C ASP A 226 -6.41 8.68 -18.04
N GLU A 227 -7.17 9.64 -17.48
CA GLU A 227 -7.82 10.74 -18.20
C GLU A 227 -6.88 11.91 -18.56
N GLY A 228 -5.62 11.84 -18.14
CA GLY A 228 -4.57 12.75 -18.59
C GLY A 228 -4.33 13.97 -17.70
N VAL A 229 -4.69 13.91 -16.42
CA VAL A 229 -4.43 15.00 -15.44
C VAL A 229 -2.94 15.39 -15.38
N LEU A 230 -2.03 14.44 -15.61
CA LEU A 230 -0.58 14.68 -15.66
C LEU A 230 0.00 14.65 -17.09
N GLY A 231 -0.86 14.65 -18.11
CA GLY A 231 -0.49 14.33 -19.49
C GLY A 231 -0.82 12.87 -19.85
N ARG A 232 -0.58 12.51 -21.11
CA ARG A 232 -0.91 11.19 -21.64
C ARG A 232 0.02 10.12 -21.04
N ILE A 233 -0.57 9.15 -20.35
CA ILE A 233 0.15 8.04 -19.72
C ILE A 233 0.40 6.91 -20.73
N MET A 234 1.65 6.46 -20.83
CA MET A 234 2.03 5.27 -21.59
C MET A 234 2.01 4.01 -20.70
N ALA A 235 2.45 4.16 -19.45
CA ALA A 235 2.41 3.11 -18.46
C ALA A 235 2.40 3.68 -17.03
N ARG A 236 1.82 2.93 -16.09
CA ARG A 236 1.88 3.22 -14.66
C ARG A 236 2.16 1.97 -13.85
N ILE A 237 2.96 2.10 -12.82
CA ILE A 237 3.28 1.04 -11.86
C ILE A 237 2.99 1.62 -10.48
N TYR A 238 2.26 0.89 -9.63
CA TYR A 238 2.04 1.35 -8.27
C TYR A 238 2.08 0.24 -7.24
N VAL A 239 2.44 0.62 -6.03
CA VAL A 239 2.43 -0.23 -4.85
C VAL A 239 1.58 0.46 -3.79
N VAL A 240 0.77 -0.34 -3.09
CA VAL A 240 0.06 0.07 -1.89
C VAL A 240 0.77 -0.52 -0.68
N GLU A 241 1.06 0.31 0.28
CA GLU A 241 1.74 -0.06 1.52
C GLU A 241 0.96 0.54 2.70
N PHE A 242 1.27 0.06 3.90
CA PHE A 242 0.76 0.60 5.15
C PHE A 242 1.97 1.01 5.99
N GLN A 243 2.19 2.32 6.18
CA GLN A 243 3.30 2.77 7.03
C GLN A 243 3.04 2.38 8.48
N LYS A 244 4.09 2.40 9.33
CA LYS A 244 4.04 2.06 10.77
C LYS A 244 2.97 2.83 11.59
N ARG A 245 2.29 3.82 11.01
CA ARG A 245 1.17 4.58 11.60
C ARG A 245 -0.22 4.10 11.17
N GLY A 246 -0.30 3.01 10.39
CA GLY A 246 -1.55 2.29 10.08
C GLY A 246 -2.36 2.84 8.89
N LEU A 247 -2.01 4.01 8.36
CA LEU A 247 -2.74 4.60 7.24
C LEU A 247 -2.23 4.05 5.89
N PRO A 248 -3.13 3.71 4.95
CA PRO A 248 -2.74 3.31 3.61
C PRO A 248 -2.03 4.43 2.84
N HIS A 249 -1.04 4.04 2.05
CA HIS A 249 -0.40 4.92 1.08
C HIS A 249 -0.10 4.20 -0.22
N ALA A 250 -0.11 4.96 -1.32
CA ALA A 250 0.25 4.47 -2.64
C ALA A 250 1.46 5.24 -3.15
N HIS A 251 2.42 4.50 -3.69
CA HIS A 251 3.52 5.02 -4.48
C HIS A 251 3.27 4.66 -5.95
N ILE A 252 3.13 5.66 -6.80
CA ILE A 252 2.74 5.52 -8.20
C ILE A 252 3.86 6.11 -9.07
N LEU A 253 4.45 5.28 -9.92
CA LEU A 253 5.37 5.67 -10.98
C LEU A 253 4.57 5.81 -12.28
N VAL A 254 4.71 6.96 -12.93
CA VAL A 254 4.03 7.29 -14.19
C VAL A 254 5.07 7.51 -15.28
N ILE A 255 4.88 6.85 -16.42
CA ILE A 255 5.65 7.03 -17.66
C ILE A 255 4.76 7.75 -18.67
N LEU A 256 5.18 8.92 -19.13
CA LEU A 256 4.39 9.82 -19.98
C LEU A 256 4.74 9.66 -21.46
N ALA A 257 3.82 10.04 -22.33
CA ALA A 257 4.07 10.20 -23.76
C ALA A 257 5.17 11.26 -23.97
N ASP A 258 5.94 11.13 -25.06
CA ASP A 258 7.16 11.92 -25.22
C ASP A 258 6.91 13.43 -25.26
N GLU A 259 5.78 13.86 -25.85
CA GLU A 259 5.33 15.25 -25.86
C GLU A 259 5.03 15.85 -24.47
N ASP A 260 4.59 15.01 -23.51
CA ASP A 260 4.14 15.44 -22.19
C ASP A 260 5.24 15.31 -21.11
N LYS A 261 6.41 14.77 -21.47
CA LYS A 261 7.50 14.59 -20.52
C LYS A 261 7.97 15.94 -19.95
N PRO A 262 8.23 16.04 -18.62
CA PRO A 262 8.62 17.27 -17.94
C PRO A 262 10.08 17.68 -18.20
N ARG A 263 10.47 17.81 -19.47
CA ARG A 263 11.80 18.23 -19.93
C ARG A 263 11.96 19.74 -20.00
N ARG A 264 10.84 20.44 -20.15
CA ARG A 264 10.76 21.90 -20.27
C ARG A 264 10.16 22.50 -19.02
N ARG A 265 10.66 23.68 -18.63
CA ARG A 265 10.15 24.41 -17.46
C ARG A 265 8.65 24.65 -17.54
N GLU A 266 8.12 24.92 -18.73
CA GLU A 266 6.69 25.21 -18.93
C GLU A 266 5.82 23.99 -18.61
N ILE A 267 6.34 22.78 -18.86
CA ILE A 267 5.65 21.53 -18.53
C ILE A 267 5.80 21.26 -17.03
N ILE A 268 7.00 21.44 -16.46
CA ILE A 268 7.24 21.26 -15.03
C ILE A 268 6.31 22.16 -14.21
N ASP A 269 6.22 23.45 -14.56
CA ASP A 269 5.42 24.43 -13.84
C ASP A 269 3.90 24.19 -13.98
N LYS A 270 3.46 23.45 -15.01
CA LYS A 270 2.07 22.97 -15.13
C LYS A 270 1.78 21.80 -14.20
N LEU A 271 2.75 20.91 -14.02
CA LEU A 271 2.59 19.69 -13.22
C LEU A 271 2.84 19.91 -11.73
N VAL A 272 3.76 20.82 -11.37
CA VAL A 272 4.25 20.97 -10.00
C VAL A 272 4.35 22.44 -9.61
N SER A 273 3.74 22.76 -8.47
CA SER A 273 3.96 24.01 -7.73
C SER A 273 4.77 23.73 -6.46
N ALA A 274 5.60 24.68 -6.06
CA ALA A 274 6.23 24.71 -4.75
C ALA A 274 6.00 26.06 -4.05
N GLU A 275 4.93 26.75 -4.43
CA GLU A 275 4.54 28.05 -3.92
C GLU A 275 3.22 27.93 -3.17
N LEU A 276 3.06 28.68 -2.10
CA LEU A 276 1.78 28.79 -1.42
C LEU A 276 0.82 29.60 -2.31
N PRO A 277 -0.42 29.14 -2.56
CA PRO A 277 -1.41 29.88 -3.34
C PRO A 277 -1.69 31.28 -2.80
N ASP A 278 -2.41 32.08 -3.58
CA ASP A 278 -2.93 33.35 -3.10
C ASP A 278 -4.15 33.11 -2.18
N ALA A 279 -4.14 33.73 -1.00
CA ALA A 279 -5.15 33.47 0.02
C ALA A 279 -6.51 34.12 -0.30
N GLU A 280 -6.51 35.22 -1.06
CA GLU A 280 -7.72 35.95 -1.43
C GLU A 280 -8.35 35.35 -2.68
N LEU A 281 -7.53 34.99 -3.66
CA LEU A 281 -8.00 34.42 -4.92
C LEU A 281 -8.34 32.93 -4.81
N ASN A 282 -7.60 32.18 -3.98
CA ASN A 282 -7.72 30.72 -3.88
C ASN A 282 -7.70 30.24 -2.41
N PRO A 283 -8.71 30.59 -1.60
CA PRO A 283 -8.71 30.32 -0.16
C PRO A 283 -8.65 28.82 0.18
N GLN A 284 -9.42 27.97 -0.53
CA GLN A 284 -9.43 26.52 -0.32
C GLN A 284 -8.07 25.86 -0.66
N PRO A 285 -7.49 26.08 -1.87
CA PRO A 285 -6.14 25.60 -2.16
C PRO A 285 -5.10 26.14 -1.17
N TYR A 286 -5.20 27.41 -0.79
CA TYR A 286 -4.30 28.01 0.19
C TYR A 286 -4.29 27.24 1.51
N GLU A 287 -5.47 27.00 2.09
CA GLU A 287 -5.62 26.25 3.34
C GLU A 287 -5.14 24.80 3.22
N THR A 288 -5.47 24.15 2.09
CA THR A 288 -5.04 22.78 1.79
C THR A 288 -3.52 22.66 1.80
N ILE A 289 -2.83 23.56 1.12
CA ILE A 289 -1.36 23.55 1.01
C ILE A 289 -0.71 23.92 2.34
N LEU A 290 -1.25 24.88 3.09
CA LEU A 290 -0.81 25.20 4.44
C LEU A 290 -0.93 24.02 5.41
N THR A 291 -2.00 23.25 5.27
CA THR A 291 -2.30 22.10 6.13
C THR A 291 -1.44 20.88 5.80
N SER A 292 -1.28 20.56 4.52
CA SER A 292 -0.78 19.25 4.08
C SER A 292 0.59 19.30 3.38
N MET A 293 0.98 20.45 2.82
CA MET A 293 2.17 20.59 1.96
C MET A 293 3.24 21.51 2.58
N MET A 294 3.32 21.57 3.91
CA MET A 294 4.34 22.34 4.64
C MET A 294 5.33 21.42 5.35
N HIS A 295 6.62 21.55 5.03
CA HIS A 295 7.68 20.77 5.67
C HIS A 295 8.07 21.32 7.06
N GLY A 296 8.28 22.63 7.14
CA GLY A 296 8.95 23.28 8.27
C GLY A 296 8.06 24.15 9.17
N PRO A 297 8.65 25.11 9.89
CA PRO A 297 10.10 25.35 9.96
C PRO A 297 10.81 24.23 10.74
N CYS A 298 11.94 23.76 10.23
CA CYS A 298 12.87 22.85 10.93
C CYS A 298 14.26 23.49 11.00
N GLY A 299 15.28 22.79 11.52
CA GLY A 299 16.62 23.37 11.67
C GLY A 299 16.73 24.15 12.97
N ALA A 300 17.37 25.32 12.94
CA ALA A 300 17.56 26.15 14.13
C ALA A 300 16.23 26.54 14.81
N ALA A 301 15.16 26.74 14.03
CA ALA A 301 13.83 27.06 14.55
C ALA A 301 13.16 25.87 15.26
N ASN A 302 13.48 24.64 14.85
CA ASN A 302 12.94 23.43 15.50
C ASN A 302 13.93 22.25 15.35
N PRO A 303 14.96 22.19 16.21
CA PRO A 303 16.03 21.18 16.12
C PRO A 303 15.55 19.76 16.36
N ASN A 304 14.44 19.60 17.09
CA ASN A 304 13.85 18.32 17.46
C ASN A 304 12.88 17.77 16.39
N SER A 305 12.77 18.42 15.23
CA SER A 305 11.92 17.93 14.14
C SER A 305 12.37 16.55 13.69
N PRO A 306 11.45 15.60 13.38
CA PRO A 306 11.82 14.23 12.97
C PRO A 306 12.70 14.13 11.73
N CYS A 307 12.72 15.19 10.89
CA CYS A 307 13.57 15.27 9.71
C CYS A 307 15.02 15.64 10.02
N MET A 308 15.35 16.07 11.24
CA MET A 308 16.68 16.53 11.62
C MET A 308 17.58 15.34 11.95
N LYS A 309 18.77 15.32 11.35
CA LYS A 309 19.84 14.38 11.65
C LYS A 309 21.17 15.12 11.57
N ASP A 310 22.01 14.98 12.58
CA ASP A 310 23.33 15.63 12.66
C ASP A 310 23.27 17.16 12.43
N GLY A 311 22.25 17.81 13.01
CA GLY A 311 22.03 19.26 12.89
C GLY A 311 21.54 19.74 11.52
N LYS A 312 21.26 18.84 10.57
CA LYS A 312 20.77 19.17 9.23
C LYS A 312 19.44 18.49 8.91
N CYS A 313 18.62 19.14 8.11
CA CYS A 313 17.40 18.51 7.60
C CYS A 313 17.76 17.46 6.55
N THR A 314 17.37 16.20 6.78
CA THR A 314 17.58 15.08 5.86
C THR A 314 16.90 15.26 4.50
N LYS A 315 15.90 16.15 4.41
CA LYS A 315 15.20 16.51 3.17
C LYS A 315 15.75 17.78 2.52
N GLY A 316 16.77 18.40 3.11
CA GLY A 316 17.45 19.58 2.60
C GLY A 316 16.57 20.83 2.56
N TYR A 317 15.76 21.04 3.60
CA TYR A 317 15.02 22.28 3.83
C TYR A 317 15.79 23.22 4.77
N PRO A 318 15.60 24.55 4.67
CA PRO A 318 14.76 25.25 3.69
C PRO A 318 15.32 25.16 2.26
N LYS A 319 14.45 25.12 1.25
CA LYS A 319 14.85 25.12 -0.17
C LYS A 319 15.22 26.54 -0.65
N PRO A 320 16.08 26.69 -1.67
CA PRO A 320 16.42 28.02 -2.18
C PRO A 320 15.19 28.71 -2.80
N LEU A 321 15.11 30.04 -2.65
CA LEU A 321 14.16 30.87 -3.38
C LEU A 321 14.69 31.10 -4.78
N VAL A 322 13.86 30.84 -5.79
CA VAL A 322 14.21 31.03 -7.20
C VAL A 322 13.00 31.54 -7.97
N GLU A 323 13.22 32.54 -8.81
CA GLU A 323 12.16 33.21 -9.58
C GLU A 323 11.61 32.35 -10.73
N VAL A 324 12.41 31.44 -11.24
CA VAL A 324 12.07 30.53 -12.34
C VAL A 324 12.54 29.12 -12.01
N THR A 325 11.78 28.12 -12.45
CA THR A 325 12.19 26.72 -12.35
C THR A 325 13.46 26.50 -13.17
N GLN A 326 14.47 25.91 -12.54
CA GLN A 326 15.77 25.65 -13.17
C GLN A 326 15.89 24.17 -13.56
N GLY A 327 16.39 23.97 -14.77
CA GLY A 327 16.72 22.65 -15.32
C GLY A 327 17.77 21.93 -14.49
N ASN A 328 17.74 20.61 -14.59
CA ASN A 328 18.35 19.69 -13.65
C ASN A 328 19.85 19.46 -13.89
N VAL A 329 20.68 19.58 -12.85
CA VAL A 329 22.10 19.14 -12.88
C VAL A 329 22.28 17.76 -12.23
N ASN A 330 21.35 17.26 -11.40
CA ASN A 330 21.55 16.08 -10.52
C ASN A 330 20.29 15.21 -10.18
N GLY A 331 19.31 15.08 -11.07
CA GLY A 331 18.13 14.22 -10.88
C GLY A 331 16.79 14.89 -10.52
N PHE A 332 16.76 16.12 -9.98
CA PHE A 332 15.52 16.85 -9.68
C PHE A 332 15.56 18.34 -10.09
N PRO A 333 14.48 18.93 -10.64
CA PRO A 333 14.41 20.36 -10.89
C PRO A 333 14.47 21.18 -9.60
N VAL A 334 15.07 22.37 -9.68
CA VAL A 334 14.88 23.39 -8.65
C VAL A 334 13.61 24.15 -8.99
N TYR A 335 12.51 23.79 -8.33
CA TYR A 335 11.19 24.39 -8.56
C TYR A 335 11.17 25.88 -8.19
N ARG A 336 10.42 26.66 -8.97
CA ARG A 336 10.09 28.05 -8.68
C ARG A 336 9.55 28.22 -7.26
N ARG A 337 10.15 29.13 -6.50
CA ARG A 337 9.81 29.51 -5.13
C ARG A 337 10.03 31.01 -4.97
N ARG A 338 9.07 31.83 -5.39
CA ARG A 338 9.20 33.30 -5.33
C ARG A 338 9.06 33.81 -3.92
N ARG A 339 9.64 34.99 -3.66
CA ARG A 339 9.38 35.73 -2.43
C ARG A 339 7.93 36.23 -2.42
N ARG A 340 7.30 36.16 -1.25
CA ARG A 340 6.00 36.80 -0.99
C ARG A 340 6.22 38.17 -0.33
N PRO A 341 5.17 38.99 -0.16
CA PRO A 341 5.26 40.24 0.60
C PRO A 341 5.79 40.00 2.03
N PRO A 342 6.54 40.95 2.60
CA PRO A 342 6.99 40.88 3.99
C PRO A 342 5.82 40.70 4.97
N GLY A 343 6.03 39.95 6.05
CA GLY A 343 5.02 39.74 7.08
C GLY A 343 5.29 38.48 7.90
N VAL A 344 4.43 38.24 8.89
CA VAL A 344 4.48 37.05 9.73
C VAL A 344 3.22 36.24 9.49
N LEU A 345 3.38 34.96 9.16
CA LEU A 345 2.28 34.02 9.02
C LEU A 345 2.29 33.06 10.21
N LYS A 346 1.16 32.95 10.91
CA LYS A 346 0.96 32.00 12.01
C LYS A 346 -0.04 30.93 11.60
N PHE A 347 0.35 29.67 11.72
CA PHE A 347 -0.51 28.55 11.38
C PHE A 347 -0.23 27.32 12.25
N LYS A 348 -1.27 26.75 12.86
CA LYS A 348 -1.20 25.58 13.77
C LYS A 348 -0.05 25.69 14.81
N GLY A 349 0.06 26.86 15.45
CA GLY A 349 1.07 27.14 16.47
C GLY A 349 2.51 27.32 15.94
N ARG A 350 2.71 27.34 14.62
CA ARG A 350 3.99 27.64 13.98
C ARG A 350 3.98 29.06 13.43
N GLU A 351 5.13 29.70 13.49
CA GLU A 351 5.36 31.03 12.93
C GLU A 351 6.34 30.93 11.74
N TYR A 352 5.99 31.58 10.64
CA TYR A 352 6.77 31.64 9.42
C TYR A 352 7.02 33.09 9.03
N ASP A 353 8.22 33.39 8.53
CA ASP A 353 8.44 34.59 7.75
C ASP A 353 7.70 34.45 6.41
N ASN A 354 6.69 35.29 6.18
CA ASN A 354 5.85 35.24 4.99
C ASN A 354 6.70 35.44 3.73
N ALA A 355 7.74 36.30 3.77
CA ALA A 355 8.57 36.58 2.60
C ALA A 355 9.32 35.34 2.11
N THR A 356 9.62 34.40 3.00
CA THR A 356 10.42 33.20 2.73
C THR A 356 9.66 31.89 2.93
N ILE A 357 8.35 31.93 3.22
CA ILE A 357 7.55 30.72 3.52
C ILE A 357 7.58 29.68 2.39
N ASN A 358 7.68 30.14 1.14
CA ASN A 358 7.80 29.28 -0.04
C ASN A 358 9.04 28.38 -0.01
N GLN A 359 10.03 28.63 0.84
CA GLN A 359 11.16 27.71 1.04
C GLN A 359 10.76 26.40 1.75
N TRP A 360 9.62 26.40 2.44
CA TRP A 360 9.13 25.29 3.26
C TRP A 360 8.04 24.46 2.59
N VAL A 361 7.50 24.92 1.46
CA VAL A 361 6.44 24.22 0.73
C VAL A 361 7.00 22.93 0.11
N VAL A 362 6.30 21.81 0.29
CA VAL A 362 6.58 20.54 -0.38
C VAL A 362 6.03 20.62 -1.80
N PRO A 363 6.79 20.27 -2.85
CA PRO A 363 6.27 20.31 -4.22
C PRO A 363 5.00 19.46 -4.36
N TYR A 364 3.98 20.02 -4.98
CA TYR A 364 2.65 19.43 -5.09
C TYR A 364 2.05 19.71 -6.48
N ASN A 365 1.11 18.87 -6.91
CA ASN A 365 0.27 19.16 -8.07
C ASN A 365 -0.98 19.91 -7.63
N PRO A 366 -1.25 21.14 -8.12
CA PRO A 366 -2.38 21.96 -7.65
C PRO A 366 -3.75 21.28 -7.78
N TYR A 367 -4.01 20.64 -8.92
CA TYR A 367 -5.29 19.96 -9.18
C TYR A 367 -5.48 18.77 -8.26
N LEU A 368 -4.51 17.85 -8.22
CA LEU A 368 -4.59 16.64 -7.39
C LEU A 368 -4.65 16.98 -5.90
N SER A 369 -3.89 17.98 -5.46
CA SER A 369 -3.92 18.38 -4.05
C SER A 369 -5.27 18.99 -3.65
N GLN A 370 -5.96 19.67 -4.57
CA GLN A 370 -7.28 20.24 -4.31
C GLN A 370 -8.40 19.19 -4.38
N LYS A 371 -8.34 18.25 -5.32
CA LYS A 371 -9.40 17.23 -5.50
C LYS A 371 -9.40 16.19 -4.37
N TYR A 372 -8.24 15.87 -3.81
CA TYR A 372 -8.07 14.73 -2.89
C TYR A 372 -7.81 15.11 -1.43
N ASN A 373 -7.84 16.39 -1.04
CA ASN A 373 -7.74 16.81 0.37
C ASN A 373 -9.04 17.34 0.92
#